data_AF-A0A3M1S153-F1
#
_entry.id   AF-A0A3M1S153-F1
#
_cell.length_a   1.000
_cell.length_b   1.000
_cell.length_c   1.000
_cell.angle_alpha   90.00
_cell.angle_beta   90.00
_cell.angle_gamma   90.00
#
_symmetry.space_group_name_H-M   'P 1'
#
loop_
_entity.id
_entity.type
_entity.pdbx_description
1 polymer ?
#
loop_
_entity_poly.entity_id
_entity_poly.type
_entity_poly.pdbx_seq_one_letter_code
_entity_poly.pdbx_strand_id
1 'polypeptide(L)'
;SGGQVDNGSVQGAALLGNSDAATTGLTFKAVEYGSDAFVSVQALNGTTFDVTDAEGNVATRVAGRDIDVLINGIQAVGKGLNASINTSALDLSFTVSETLTDGQTTSFRIVGGGARFQLGPDVVSNQQASLGIQSVNTAKLGGVSGRLFELRSGGSKSLTNDVSGAAAVVEEVITQITTLRGRLGAFQRTTLETNIKSLNDALENLTQAESAIRDADFAAESAALTRAQILVQSGVSVLSIANNNPQAVLSLLRG
;
A
#
# COMPACT_ATOMS: atom_id res chain seq x y z
N SER A 1 39.60 20.89 34.05
CA SER A 1 38.96 20.31 35.24
C SER A 1 37.49 20.07 34.93
N GLY A 2 37.06 18.80 34.96
CA GLY A 2 35.68 18.36 35.15
C GLY A 2 34.65 18.81 34.12
N GLY A 3 34.58 18.13 32.97
CA GLY A 3 33.39 18.15 32.12
C GLY A 3 32.40 17.09 32.60
N GLN A 4 31.24 17.52 33.08
CA GLN A 4 30.13 16.64 33.43
C GLN A 4 29.73 15.78 32.22
N VAL A 5 29.54 14.49 32.49
CA VAL A 5 28.83 13.57 31.60
C VAL A 5 27.36 13.89 31.74
N ASP A 6 26.82 14.72 30.86
CA ASP A 6 25.38 14.90 30.78
C ASP A 6 24.80 13.68 30.07
N ASN A 7 24.18 12.82 30.88
CA ASN A 7 23.50 11.61 30.44
C ASN A 7 22.11 12.02 29.94
N GLY A 8 22.06 12.66 28.78
CA GLY A 8 20.88 13.33 28.25
C GLY A 8 20.54 12.91 26.82
N SER A 9 19.68 11.90 26.73
CA SER A 9 18.97 11.41 25.53
C SER A 9 19.79 10.58 24.53
N VAL A 10 19.29 9.35 24.36
CA VAL A 10 19.48 8.44 23.22
C VAL A 10 19.44 9.23 21.89
N GLN A 11 20.29 8.85 20.90
CA GLN A 11 20.53 9.44 19.57
C GLN A 11 21.78 10.35 19.53
N GLY A 12 22.97 10.00 19.03
CA GLY A 12 23.41 8.94 18.13
C GLY A 12 24.60 9.47 17.30
N ALA A 13 25.66 9.96 17.93
CA ALA A 13 26.85 10.48 17.24
C ALA A 13 28.13 9.73 17.67
N ALA A 14 28.95 9.34 16.71
CA ALA A 14 30.26 8.73 16.94
C ALA A 14 31.40 9.70 16.61
N LEU A 15 32.43 9.72 17.46
CA LEU A 15 33.69 10.41 17.24
C LEU A 15 34.55 9.59 16.27
N LEU A 16 34.96 10.16 15.15
CA LEU A 16 35.77 9.45 14.13
C LEU A 16 37.28 9.54 14.38
N GLY A 17 37.72 10.35 15.35
CA GLY A 17 39.12 10.50 15.75
C GLY A 17 39.60 11.95 15.76
N ASN A 18 40.82 12.14 16.27
CA ASN A 18 41.66 13.33 16.09
C ASN A 18 42.69 12.96 15.02
N SER A 19 42.63 13.57 13.83
CA SER A 19 43.76 13.46 12.89
C SER A 19 44.87 14.38 13.38
N ASP A 20 46.00 13.83 13.82
CA ASP A 20 47.20 14.53 14.32
C ASP A 20 47.92 15.44 13.28
N ALA A 21 47.19 16.05 12.36
CA ALA A 21 47.63 17.27 11.68
C ALA A 21 47.01 18.44 12.44
N ALA A 22 47.83 19.39 12.90
CA ALA A 22 47.50 20.51 13.79
C ALA A 22 46.41 21.50 13.29
N THR A 23 45.59 21.12 12.30
CA THR A 23 44.68 21.97 11.53
C THR A 23 43.30 21.34 11.22
N THR A 24 43.02 20.11 11.63
CA THR A 24 41.71 19.46 11.36
C THR A 24 41.07 19.01 12.67
N GLY A 25 40.07 19.76 13.15
CA GLY A 25 39.39 19.55 14.44
C GLY A 25 38.63 18.21 14.58
N LEU A 26 37.83 18.09 15.64
CA LEU A 26 37.03 16.90 15.92
C LEU A 26 35.92 16.71 14.89
N THR A 27 35.80 15.50 14.33
CA THR A 27 34.69 15.14 13.42
C THR A 27 33.72 14.19 14.11
N PHE A 28 32.44 14.54 14.04
CA PHE A 28 31.32 13.75 14.54
C PHE A 28 30.45 13.30 13.36
N LYS A 29 29.98 12.06 13.38
CA LYS A 29 28.97 11.56 12.43
C LYS A 29 27.79 10.97 13.18
N ALA A 30 26.59 11.11 12.61
CA ALA A 30 25.44 10.36 13.07
C ALA A 30 25.69 8.86 12.87
N VAL A 31 25.20 8.06 13.80
CA VAL A 31 25.25 6.59 13.76
C VAL A 31 24.06 6.04 12.97
N GLU A 32 22.97 6.82 12.89
CA GLU A 32 21.76 6.51 12.14
C GLU A 32 21.69 7.31 10.84
N TYR A 33 20.89 6.82 9.88
CA TYR A 33 20.69 7.42 8.57
C TYR A 33 19.30 8.05 8.46
N GLY A 34 19.19 9.11 7.66
CA GLY A 34 17.90 9.78 7.38
C GLY A 34 17.77 11.16 8.02
N SER A 35 16.68 11.83 7.70
CA SER A 35 16.38 13.18 8.17
C SER A 35 16.22 13.30 9.69
N ASP A 36 15.88 12.19 10.35
CA ASP A 36 15.59 12.15 11.78
C ASP A 36 16.87 12.02 12.62
N ALA A 37 17.93 11.48 12.02
CA ALA A 37 19.25 11.41 12.62
C ALA A 37 19.94 12.78 12.53
N PHE A 38 20.67 13.18 13.57
CA PHE A 38 21.41 14.44 13.56
C PHE A 38 22.65 14.40 14.44
N VAL A 39 23.58 15.30 14.16
CA VAL A 39 24.70 15.64 15.03
C VAL A 39 24.51 17.07 15.50
N SER A 40 24.69 17.32 16.79
CA SER A 40 24.64 18.65 17.37
C SER A 40 25.84 18.84 18.30
N VAL A 41 26.56 19.94 18.13
CA VAL A 41 27.72 20.29 18.96
C VAL A 41 27.47 21.65 19.59
N GLN A 42 27.51 21.71 20.92
CA GLN A 42 27.33 22.93 21.69
C GLN A 42 28.40 22.99 22.79
N ALA A 43 28.87 24.19 23.08
CA ALA A 43 29.81 24.41 24.17
C ALA A 43 29.09 24.69 25.49
N LEU A 44 29.51 24.02 26.56
CA LEU A 44 28.88 24.13 27.88
C LEU A 44 29.20 25.45 28.62
N ASN A 45 30.32 26.13 28.28
CA ASN A 45 30.85 27.26 29.05
C ASN A 45 30.90 28.59 28.27
N GLY A 46 30.07 28.78 27.25
CA GLY A 46 29.95 30.06 26.52
C GLY A 46 31.09 30.40 25.55
N THR A 47 32.07 29.52 25.38
CA THR A 47 33.08 29.59 24.31
C THR A 47 32.50 29.00 23.01
N THR A 48 32.61 29.65 21.86
CA THR A 48 32.12 29.07 20.59
C THR A 48 33.16 28.10 19.99
N PHE A 49 32.68 26.95 19.48
CA PHE A 49 33.44 26.13 18.54
C PHE A 49 33.08 26.57 17.12
N ASP A 50 34.07 26.69 16.24
CA ASP A 50 33.83 26.82 14.81
C ASP A 50 33.43 25.43 14.28
N VAL A 51 32.13 25.14 14.34
CA VAL A 51 31.55 23.89 13.85
C VAL A 51 31.10 24.09 12.42
N THR A 52 31.64 23.29 11.51
CA THR A 52 31.22 23.28 10.11
C THR A 52 30.55 21.97 9.75
N ASP A 53 29.59 22.01 8.83
CA ASP A 53 29.03 20.82 8.19
C ASP A 53 30.03 20.20 7.17
N ALA A 54 29.60 19.15 6.47
CA ALA A 54 30.41 18.48 5.46
C ALA A 54 30.68 19.36 4.22
N GLU A 55 29.88 20.41 4.02
CA GLU A 55 30.02 21.39 2.94
C GLU A 55 30.83 22.63 3.38
N GLY A 56 31.28 22.70 4.63
CA GLY A 56 32.06 23.80 5.20
C GLY A 56 31.22 24.96 5.73
N ASN A 57 29.89 24.86 5.79
CA ASN A 57 29.04 25.91 6.34
C ASN A 57 29.04 25.85 7.87
N VAL A 58 29.05 27.01 8.53
CA VAL A 58 28.97 27.08 9.99
C VAL A 58 27.59 26.59 10.46
N ALA A 59 27.55 25.45 11.13
CA ALA A 59 26.34 24.81 11.60
C ALA A 59 26.59 24.05 12.90
N THR A 60 25.91 24.43 13.99
CA THR A 60 26.00 23.74 15.28
C THR A 60 25.12 22.49 15.34
N ARG A 61 24.26 22.29 14.34
CA ARG A 61 23.43 21.10 14.16
C ARG A 61 23.33 20.76 12.68
N VAL A 62 23.56 19.50 12.34
CA VAL A 62 23.42 18.96 10.98
C VAL A 62 22.58 17.70 11.04
N ALA A 63 21.48 17.67 10.28
CA ALA A 63 20.65 16.48 10.13
C ALA A 63 21.20 15.59 9.01
N GLY A 64 20.96 14.29 9.13
CA GLY A 64 21.17 13.34 8.04
C GLY A 64 20.19 13.61 6.89
N ARG A 65 20.36 12.86 5.80
CA ARG A 65 19.49 12.93 4.62
C ARG A 65 18.88 11.57 4.36
N ASP A 66 17.60 11.56 4.01
CA ASP A 66 16.94 10.37 3.49
C ASP A 66 17.51 10.06 2.11
N ILE A 67 17.48 8.79 1.71
CA ILE A 67 17.89 8.41 0.35
C ILE A 67 16.94 9.00 -0.69
N ASP A 68 17.51 9.36 -1.82
CA ASP A 68 16.78 9.75 -3.02
C ASP A 68 17.11 8.73 -4.13
N VAL A 69 16.11 7.95 -4.55
CA VAL A 69 16.31 6.90 -5.56
C VAL A 69 15.17 6.83 -6.56
N LEU A 70 15.52 6.51 -7.80
CA LEU A 70 14.59 6.23 -8.88
C LEU A 70 14.48 4.72 -9.08
N ILE A 71 13.26 4.19 -9.11
CA ILE A 71 12.99 2.78 -9.41
C ILE A 71 12.27 2.71 -10.73
N ASN A 72 12.94 2.17 -11.76
CA ASN A 72 12.45 2.15 -13.15
C ASN A 72 12.00 3.54 -13.65
N GLY A 73 12.72 4.60 -13.24
CA GLY A 73 12.42 6.00 -13.60
C GLY A 73 11.33 6.66 -12.76
N ILE A 74 10.74 5.96 -11.78
CA ILE A 74 9.75 6.52 -10.85
C ILE A 74 10.44 6.93 -9.55
N GLN A 75 10.16 8.14 -9.07
CA GLN A 75 10.66 8.63 -7.78
C GLN A 75 10.15 7.74 -6.64
N ALA A 76 11.07 7.12 -5.91
CA ALA A 76 10.71 6.36 -4.72
C ALA A 76 10.56 7.28 -3.50
N VAL A 77 9.81 6.80 -2.50
CA VAL A 77 9.76 7.41 -1.18
C VAL A 77 10.90 6.85 -0.34
N GLY A 78 11.82 7.72 0.06
CA GLY A 78 12.97 7.41 0.91
C GLY A 78 12.75 7.79 2.38
N LYS A 79 13.16 6.90 3.29
CA LYS A 79 13.23 7.14 4.75
C LYS A 79 14.50 6.47 5.31
N GLY A 80 15.47 7.25 5.75
CA GLY A 80 16.82 6.73 6.01
C GLY A 80 17.35 6.06 4.76
N LEU A 81 17.73 4.78 4.86
CA LEU A 81 18.15 3.94 3.72
C LEU A 81 17.00 3.10 3.13
N ASN A 82 15.78 3.20 3.64
CA ASN A 82 14.65 2.44 3.11
C ASN A 82 14.01 3.18 1.95
N ALA A 83 13.92 2.50 0.80
CA ALA A 83 13.22 2.96 -0.39
C ALA A 83 11.93 2.17 -0.55
N SER A 84 10.86 2.85 -0.95
CA SER A 84 9.61 2.19 -1.32
C SER A 84 8.92 2.85 -2.50
N ILE A 85 8.23 2.02 -3.30
CA ILE A 85 7.31 2.45 -4.36
C ILE A 85 6.03 1.65 -4.25
N ASN A 86 4.93 2.31 -4.57
CA ASN A 86 3.62 1.68 -4.71
C ASN A 86 2.98 2.22 -5.99
N THR A 87 2.85 1.34 -6.98
CA THR A 87 2.24 1.63 -8.27
C THR A 87 1.29 0.48 -8.62
N SER A 88 0.42 0.66 -9.61
CA SER A 88 -0.51 -0.39 -10.06
C SER A 88 0.19 -1.66 -10.55
N ALA A 89 1.40 -1.54 -11.11
CA ALA A 89 2.16 -2.66 -11.64
C ALA A 89 3.17 -3.25 -10.64
N LEU A 90 3.72 -2.41 -9.76
CA LEU A 90 4.84 -2.73 -8.89
C LEU A 90 4.67 -2.10 -7.50
N ASP A 91 4.72 -2.94 -6.49
CA ASP A 91 4.76 -2.55 -5.08
C ASP A 91 5.99 -3.17 -4.43
N LEU A 92 6.91 -2.34 -3.96
CA LEU A 92 8.24 -2.75 -3.52
C LEU A 92 8.73 -1.88 -2.37
N SER A 93 9.41 -2.50 -1.41
CA SER A 93 10.17 -1.84 -0.35
C SER A 93 11.48 -2.59 -0.11
N PHE A 94 12.59 -1.87 0.04
CA PHE A 94 13.90 -2.46 0.34
C PHE A 94 14.82 -1.45 1.03
N THR A 95 15.87 -1.97 1.67
CA THR A 95 16.94 -1.16 2.27
C THR A 95 18.11 -1.07 1.29
N VAL A 96 18.58 0.15 1.04
CA VAL A 96 19.74 0.45 0.21
C VAL A 96 21.03 0.20 1.01
N SER A 97 22.09 -0.25 0.33
CA SER A 97 23.41 -0.40 0.97
C SER A 97 24.01 0.96 1.29
N GLU A 98 24.60 1.09 2.48
CA GLU A 98 25.37 2.27 2.92
C GLU A 98 26.54 2.64 2.01
N THR A 99 27.02 1.68 1.21
CA THR A 99 28.15 1.89 0.29
C THR A 99 27.73 2.44 -1.07
N LEU A 100 26.42 2.54 -1.33
CA LEU A 100 25.92 3.06 -2.59
C LEU A 100 26.15 4.58 -2.65
N THR A 101 26.83 5.02 -3.71
CA THR A 101 27.14 6.42 -3.95
C THR A 101 26.19 7.03 -4.98
N ASP A 102 26.10 8.36 -4.99
CA ASP A 102 25.24 9.09 -5.92
C ASP A 102 25.58 8.77 -7.39
N GLY A 103 24.54 8.69 -8.23
CA GLY A 103 24.65 8.31 -9.64
C GLY A 103 24.88 6.82 -9.93
N GLN A 104 25.08 5.97 -8.91
CA GLN A 104 25.17 4.52 -9.12
C GLN A 104 23.80 3.92 -9.45
N THR A 105 23.76 3.09 -10.50
CA THR A 105 22.57 2.29 -10.83
C THR A 105 22.80 0.86 -10.39
N THR A 106 21.87 0.31 -9.60
CA THR A 106 21.84 -1.11 -9.28
C THR A 106 20.65 -1.77 -9.95
N SER A 107 20.83 -2.99 -10.42
CA SER A 107 19.75 -3.80 -10.98
C SER A 107 19.51 -5.01 -10.09
N PHE A 108 18.25 -5.25 -9.73
CA PHE A 108 17.82 -6.50 -9.15
C PHE A 108 16.71 -7.09 -10.02
N ARG A 109 16.53 -8.40 -9.93
CA ARG A 109 15.40 -9.10 -10.58
C ARG A 109 14.46 -9.56 -9.50
N ILE A 110 13.17 -9.33 -9.71
CA ILE A 110 12.12 -9.94 -8.90
C ILE A 110 11.98 -11.37 -9.40
N VAL A 111 12.62 -12.31 -8.70
CA VAL A 111 12.64 -13.73 -9.05
C VAL A 111 11.40 -14.49 -8.55
N GLY A 112 10.52 -13.80 -7.84
CA GLY A 112 9.31 -14.33 -7.22
C GLY A 112 9.03 -13.63 -5.89
N GLY A 113 7.86 -13.91 -5.31
CA GLY A 113 7.38 -13.27 -4.09
C GLY A 113 6.34 -12.19 -4.34
N GLY A 114 5.66 -11.79 -3.27
CA GLY A 114 4.45 -10.98 -3.34
C GLY A 114 3.17 -11.78 -3.60
N ALA A 115 2.05 -11.09 -3.52
CA ALA A 115 0.72 -11.62 -3.81
C ALA A 115 0.11 -10.85 -4.97
N ARG A 116 -0.52 -11.57 -5.90
CA ARG A 116 -1.34 -10.97 -6.97
C ARG A 116 -2.80 -11.30 -6.68
N PHE A 117 -3.63 -10.26 -6.72
CA PHE A 117 -5.06 -10.35 -6.48
C PHE A 117 -5.79 -10.00 -7.78
N GLN A 118 -6.69 -10.88 -8.17
CA GLN A 118 -7.61 -10.66 -9.28
C GLN A 118 -8.84 -9.92 -8.72
N LEU A 119 -9.07 -8.70 -9.20
CA LEU A 119 -10.16 -7.82 -8.73
C LEU A 119 -11.35 -7.77 -9.69
N GLY A 120 -11.17 -8.22 -10.93
CA GLY A 120 -12.23 -8.30 -11.93
C GLY A 120 -12.38 -9.69 -12.54
N PRO A 121 -13.32 -9.90 -13.47
CA PRO A 121 -13.50 -11.19 -14.12
C PRO A 121 -12.36 -11.56 -15.10
N ASP A 122 -11.69 -10.56 -15.70
CA ASP A 122 -10.70 -10.82 -16.75
C ASP A 122 -9.26 -10.69 -16.25
N VAL A 123 -8.38 -11.60 -16.67
CA VAL A 123 -6.95 -11.60 -16.31
C VAL A 123 -6.17 -10.56 -17.13
N VAL A 124 -6.45 -9.29 -16.86
CA VAL A 124 -5.79 -8.12 -17.48
C VAL A 124 -5.16 -7.23 -16.40
N SER A 125 -4.14 -6.46 -16.77
CA SER A 125 -3.31 -5.71 -15.81
C SER A 125 -4.07 -4.64 -15.01
N ASN A 126 -5.12 -4.06 -15.59
CA ASN A 126 -5.96 -3.04 -14.93
C ASN A 126 -7.05 -3.64 -14.01
N GLN A 127 -7.25 -4.96 -14.04
CA GLN A 127 -8.16 -5.69 -13.16
C GLN A 127 -7.40 -6.55 -12.14
N GLN A 128 -6.09 -6.35 -12.02
CA GLN A 128 -5.22 -7.02 -11.08
C GLN A 128 -4.53 -5.99 -10.19
N ALA A 129 -4.33 -6.35 -8.94
CA ALA A 129 -3.51 -5.60 -8.02
C ALA A 129 -2.39 -6.49 -7.47
N SER A 130 -1.17 -5.95 -7.40
CA SER A 130 -0.02 -6.65 -6.84
C SER A 130 0.36 -6.03 -5.49
N LEU A 131 0.82 -6.89 -4.58
CA LEU A 131 1.37 -6.48 -3.29
C LEU A 131 2.71 -7.18 -3.06
N GLY A 132 3.75 -6.41 -2.81
CA GLY A 132 5.08 -6.93 -2.47
C GLY A 132 5.13 -7.35 -1.00
N ILE A 133 5.21 -8.66 -0.75
CA ILE A 133 5.37 -9.23 0.59
C ILE A 133 6.82 -9.67 0.75
N GLN A 134 7.52 -8.99 1.66
CA GLN A 134 8.91 -9.31 1.96
C GLN A 134 9.01 -10.62 2.75
N SER A 135 10.11 -11.34 2.59
CA SER A 135 10.38 -12.55 3.37
C SER A 135 10.54 -12.19 4.86
N VAL A 136 9.79 -12.88 5.72
CA VAL A 136 9.87 -12.76 7.18
C VAL A 136 10.79 -13.82 7.81
N ASN A 137 11.69 -14.40 7.02
CA ASN A 137 12.72 -15.30 7.55
C ASN A 137 13.76 -14.50 8.35
N THR A 138 14.23 -15.05 9.47
CA THR A 138 15.22 -14.41 10.36
C THR A 138 16.57 -14.08 9.68
N ALA A 139 16.90 -14.75 8.58
CA ALA A 139 18.06 -14.46 7.75
C ALA A 139 17.86 -13.24 6.81
N LYS A 140 16.62 -12.80 6.60
CA LYS A 140 16.24 -11.67 5.75
C LYS A 140 15.73 -10.47 6.54
N LEU A 141 15.21 -10.69 7.74
CA LEU A 141 14.78 -9.64 8.65
C LEU A 141 15.98 -8.91 9.30
N GLY A 142 15.83 -7.61 9.50
CA GLY A 142 16.90 -6.68 9.91
C GLY A 142 17.53 -5.98 8.71
N GLY A 143 18.60 -5.22 8.94
CA GLY A 143 19.27 -4.47 7.89
C GLY A 143 20.63 -3.99 8.34
N VAL A 144 20.81 -2.68 8.47
CA VAL A 144 22.12 -2.06 8.75
C VAL A 144 22.66 -2.43 10.12
N SER A 145 21.77 -2.59 11.10
CA SER A 145 22.15 -2.93 12.47
C SER A 145 22.62 -4.39 12.60
N GLY A 146 22.34 -5.22 11.60
CA GLY A 146 22.54 -6.68 11.61
C GLY A 146 21.27 -7.43 11.23
N ARG A 147 21.34 -8.76 11.29
CA ARG A 147 20.23 -9.65 10.92
C ARG A 147 19.65 -10.36 12.14
N LEU A 148 18.35 -10.64 12.12
CA LEU A 148 17.65 -11.22 13.28
C LEU A 148 18.23 -12.58 13.72
N PHE A 149 18.75 -13.39 12.79
CA PHE A 149 19.35 -14.68 13.13
C PHE A 149 20.64 -14.55 13.97
N GLU A 150 21.37 -13.43 13.85
CA GLU A 150 22.66 -13.19 14.50
C GLU A 150 22.53 -13.10 16.02
N LEU A 151 21.35 -12.71 16.50
CA LEU A 151 21.05 -12.58 17.93
C LEU A 151 21.21 -13.92 18.66
N ARG A 152 20.76 -15.01 18.02
CA ARG A 152 20.80 -16.37 18.56
C ARG A 152 22.06 -17.13 18.14
N SER A 153 22.63 -16.85 16.98
CA SER A 153 23.72 -17.66 16.42
C SER A 153 25.09 -17.42 17.05
N GLY A 154 25.20 -16.56 18.07
CA GLY A 154 26.49 -16.16 18.66
C GLY A 154 27.31 -15.25 17.73
N GLY A 155 26.68 -14.61 16.75
CA GLY A 155 27.35 -13.71 15.80
C GLY A 155 27.77 -12.37 16.43
N SER A 156 28.23 -11.43 15.59
CA SER A 156 28.70 -10.12 16.05
C SER A 156 27.62 -9.31 16.80
N LYS A 157 26.35 -9.55 16.49
CA LYS A 157 25.18 -8.89 17.09
C LYS A 157 24.41 -9.81 18.04
N SER A 158 25.07 -10.82 18.59
CA SER A 158 24.47 -11.68 19.61
C SER A 158 24.25 -10.90 20.92
N LEU A 159 23.19 -11.26 21.64
CA LEU A 159 22.86 -10.71 22.97
C LEU A 159 24.02 -10.79 23.96
N THR A 160 24.93 -11.77 23.82
CA THR A 160 26.10 -11.90 24.71
C THR A 160 27.26 -11.00 24.33
N ASN A 161 27.34 -10.58 23.07
CA ASN A 161 28.49 -9.87 22.50
C ASN A 161 28.24 -8.36 22.39
N ASP A 162 27.03 -7.98 22.00
CA ASP A 162 26.64 -6.59 21.75
C ASP A 162 25.13 -6.42 22.04
N VAL A 163 24.79 -6.14 23.29
CA VAL A 163 23.39 -5.97 23.74
C VAL A 163 22.73 -4.78 23.02
N SER A 164 23.46 -3.68 22.86
CA SER A 164 22.97 -2.46 22.21
C SER A 164 22.71 -2.70 20.71
N GLY A 165 23.63 -3.36 20.01
CA GLY A 165 23.44 -3.76 18.63
C GLY A 165 22.31 -4.77 18.45
N ALA A 166 22.18 -5.75 19.36
CA ALA A 166 21.06 -6.69 19.35
C ALA A 166 19.71 -5.96 19.50
N ALA A 167 19.61 -4.97 20.38
CA ALA A 167 18.42 -4.15 20.55
C ALA A 167 18.09 -3.34 19.28
N ALA A 168 19.10 -2.75 18.63
CA ALA A 168 18.92 -2.03 17.37
C ALA A 168 18.41 -2.94 16.24
N VAL A 169 18.91 -4.18 16.15
CA VAL A 169 18.38 -5.17 15.19
C VAL A 169 16.91 -5.50 15.48
N VAL A 170 16.53 -5.69 16.74
CA VAL A 170 15.12 -5.95 17.11
C VAL A 170 14.23 -4.78 16.70
N GLU A 171 14.65 -3.55 16.95
CA GLU A 171 13.88 -2.35 16.60
C GLU A 171 13.67 -2.24 15.08
N GLU A 172 14.72 -2.48 14.29
CA GLU A 172 14.64 -2.47 12.83
C GLU A 172 13.67 -3.55 12.32
N VAL A 173 13.72 -4.74 12.91
CA VAL A 173 12.80 -5.85 12.58
C VAL A 173 11.35 -5.52 12.94
N ILE A 174 11.11 -4.94 14.13
CA ILE A 174 9.77 -4.54 14.56
C ILE A 174 9.21 -3.47 13.60
N THR A 175 10.04 -2.50 13.22
CA THR A 175 9.68 -1.48 12.24
C THR A 175 9.33 -2.09 10.89
N GLN A 176 10.13 -3.03 10.38
CA GLN A 176 9.86 -3.76 9.14
C GLN A 176 8.52 -4.52 9.20
N ILE A 177 8.25 -5.26 10.28
CA ILE A 177 7.00 -6.03 10.44
C ILE A 177 5.80 -5.09 10.57
N THR A 178 5.93 -4.03 11.37
CA THR A 178 4.85 -3.06 11.58
C THR A 178 4.52 -2.33 10.28
N THR A 179 5.53 -1.95 9.51
CA THR A 179 5.36 -1.37 8.17
C THR A 179 4.70 -2.35 7.22
N LEU A 180 5.12 -3.62 7.19
CA LEU A 180 4.48 -4.66 6.37
C LEU A 180 3.00 -4.84 6.75
N ARG A 181 2.67 -4.89 8.05
CA ARG A 181 1.28 -4.96 8.53
C ARG A 181 0.48 -3.73 8.14
N GLY A 182 1.07 -2.54 8.26
CA GLY A 182 0.45 -1.28 7.83
C GLY A 182 0.14 -1.28 6.33
N ARG A 183 1.09 -1.73 5.50
CA ARG A 183 0.90 -1.87 4.05
C ARG A 183 -0.17 -2.89 3.69
N LEU A 184 -0.20 -4.05 4.36
CA LEU A 184 -1.25 -5.06 4.18
C LEU A 184 -2.64 -4.50 4.53
N GLY A 185 -2.75 -3.81 5.67
CA GLY A 185 -4.02 -3.19 6.10
C GLY A 185 -4.47 -2.07 5.16
N ALA A 186 -3.54 -1.22 4.71
CA ALA A 186 -3.82 -0.19 3.72
C ALA A 186 -4.30 -0.80 2.40
N PHE A 187 -3.63 -1.85 1.90
CA PHE A 187 -4.03 -2.56 0.68
C PHE A 187 -5.43 -3.16 0.81
N GLN A 188 -5.71 -3.86 1.92
CA GLN A 188 -7.03 -4.42 2.19
C GLN A 188 -8.12 -3.34 2.14
N ARG A 189 -7.91 -2.22 2.84
CA ARG A 189 -8.91 -1.15 2.94
C ARG A 189 -9.10 -0.36 1.64
N THR A 190 -8.01 0.03 1.01
CA THR A 190 -8.05 0.92 -0.16
C THR A 190 -8.36 0.18 -1.45
N THR A 191 -7.89 -1.06 -1.57
CA THR A 191 -8.00 -1.81 -2.83
C THR A 191 -9.12 -2.84 -2.74
N LEU A 192 -9.03 -3.79 -1.80
CA LEU A 192 -9.99 -4.91 -1.74
C LEU A 192 -11.38 -4.43 -1.29
N GLU A 193 -11.49 -3.74 -0.17
CA GLU A 193 -12.78 -3.28 0.36
C GLU A 193 -13.46 -2.28 -0.58
N THR A 194 -12.70 -1.35 -1.17
CA THR A 194 -13.24 -0.36 -2.11
C THR A 194 -13.70 -1.02 -3.42
N ASN A 195 -12.95 -2.01 -3.92
CA ASN A 195 -13.34 -2.77 -5.10
C ASN A 195 -14.59 -3.62 -4.84
N ILE A 196 -14.66 -4.33 -3.71
CA ILE A 196 -15.86 -5.08 -3.28
C ILE A 196 -17.08 -4.17 -3.22
N LYS A 197 -16.94 -2.99 -2.60
CA LYS A 197 -18.03 -2.00 -2.55
C LYS A 197 -18.49 -1.61 -3.95
N SER A 198 -17.56 -1.26 -4.83
CA SER A 198 -17.87 -0.86 -6.21
C SER A 198 -18.56 -1.99 -7.00
N LEU A 199 -18.14 -3.24 -6.80
CA LEU A 199 -18.76 -4.40 -7.42
C LEU A 199 -20.17 -4.66 -6.89
N ASN A 200 -20.41 -4.48 -5.59
CA ASN A 200 -21.75 -4.59 -5.00
C ASN A 200 -22.69 -3.50 -5.53
N ASP A 201 -22.22 -2.26 -5.64
CA ASP A 201 -23.00 -1.17 -6.21
C ASP A 201 -23.35 -1.47 -7.68
N ALA A 202 -22.40 -2.02 -8.46
CA ALA A 202 -22.65 -2.45 -9.83
C ALA A 202 -23.65 -3.61 -9.92
N LEU A 203 -23.52 -4.60 -9.02
CA LEU A 203 -24.44 -5.73 -8.91
C LEU A 203 -25.87 -5.26 -8.62
N GLU A 204 -26.05 -4.37 -7.64
CA GLU A 204 -27.37 -3.82 -7.29
C GLU A 204 -28.01 -3.10 -8.47
N ASN A 205 -27.26 -2.24 -9.16
CA ASN A 205 -27.76 -1.53 -10.35
C ASN A 205 -28.14 -2.50 -11.48
N LEU A 206 -27.36 -3.56 -11.71
CA LEU A 206 -27.67 -4.58 -12.71
C LEU A 206 -28.91 -5.38 -12.34
N THR A 207 -29.05 -5.78 -11.07
CA THR A 207 -30.23 -6.50 -10.59
C THR A 207 -31.49 -5.63 -10.67
N GLN A 208 -31.39 -4.32 -10.38
CA GLN A 208 -32.51 -3.39 -10.55
C GLN A 208 -32.91 -3.25 -12.03
N ALA A 209 -31.93 -3.10 -12.93
CA ALA A 209 -32.17 -3.05 -14.37
C ALA A 209 -32.80 -4.35 -14.89
N GLU A 210 -32.30 -5.52 -14.45
CA GLU A 210 -32.86 -6.82 -14.78
C GLU A 210 -34.31 -6.94 -14.30
N SER A 211 -34.60 -6.56 -13.06
CA SER A 211 -35.96 -6.58 -12.50
C SER A 211 -36.91 -5.70 -13.31
N ALA A 212 -36.49 -4.48 -13.67
CA ALA A 212 -37.30 -3.56 -14.46
C ALA A 212 -37.61 -4.10 -15.86
N ILE A 213 -36.62 -4.72 -16.53
CA ILE A 213 -36.82 -5.38 -17.83
C ILE A 213 -37.80 -6.54 -17.68
N ARG A 214 -37.56 -7.42 -16.71
CA ARG A 214 -38.40 -8.59 -16.47
C ARG A 214 -39.84 -8.20 -16.15
N ASP A 215 -40.06 -7.19 -15.31
CA ASP A 215 -41.39 -6.73 -14.92
C ASP A 215 -42.12 -6.07 -16.11
N ALA A 216 -41.42 -5.31 -16.94
CA ALA A 216 -41.98 -4.75 -18.17
C ALA A 216 -42.40 -5.83 -19.17
N ASP A 217 -41.56 -6.85 -19.36
CA ASP A 217 -41.87 -8.00 -20.23
C ASP A 217 -43.05 -8.81 -19.69
N PHE A 218 -43.11 -9.05 -18.38
CA PHE A 218 -44.24 -9.70 -17.73
C PHE A 218 -45.54 -8.90 -17.88
N ALA A 219 -45.49 -7.57 -17.73
CA ALA A 219 -46.65 -6.70 -17.90
C ALA A 219 -47.15 -6.72 -19.36
N ALA A 220 -46.24 -6.69 -20.33
CA ALA A 220 -46.59 -6.76 -21.76
C ALA A 220 -47.26 -8.10 -22.13
N GLU A 221 -46.68 -9.23 -21.68
CA GLU A 221 -47.23 -10.56 -21.93
C GLU A 221 -48.59 -10.76 -21.23
N SER A 222 -48.71 -10.28 -19.98
CA SER A 222 -49.98 -10.36 -19.24
C SER A 222 -51.09 -9.54 -19.92
N ALA A 223 -50.77 -8.33 -20.40
CA ALA A 223 -51.71 -7.51 -21.15
C ALA A 223 -52.11 -8.16 -22.49
N ALA A 224 -51.16 -8.79 -23.19
CA ALA A 224 -51.43 -9.54 -24.40
C ALA A 224 -52.35 -10.75 -24.14
N LEU A 225 -52.07 -11.52 -23.08
CA LEU A 225 -52.90 -12.64 -22.64
C LEU A 225 -54.32 -12.19 -22.27
N THR A 226 -54.46 -11.13 -21.47
CA THR A 226 -55.77 -10.56 -21.11
C THR A 226 -56.52 -10.08 -22.35
N ARG A 227 -55.85 -9.38 -23.28
CA ARG A 227 -56.45 -8.95 -24.56
C ARG A 227 -56.95 -10.15 -25.36
N ALA A 228 -56.15 -11.21 -25.46
CA ALA A 228 -56.52 -12.43 -26.17
C ALA A 228 -57.75 -13.10 -25.52
N GLN A 229 -57.79 -13.19 -24.18
CA GLN A 229 -58.95 -13.73 -23.45
C GLN A 229 -60.21 -12.89 -23.67
N ILE A 230 -60.12 -11.56 -23.61
CA ILE A 230 -61.25 -10.65 -23.88
C ILE A 230 -61.75 -10.82 -25.31
N LEU A 231 -60.85 -10.93 -26.29
CA LEU A 231 -61.22 -11.17 -27.70
C LEU A 231 -61.94 -12.51 -27.89
N VAL A 232 -61.48 -13.58 -27.24
CA VAL A 232 -62.14 -14.89 -27.29
C VAL A 232 -63.55 -14.83 -26.69
N GLN A 233 -63.71 -14.24 -25.51
CA GLN A 233 -65.02 -14.10 -24.86
C GLN A 233 -66.00 -13.20 -25.65
N SER A 234 -65.47 -12.12 -26.24
CA SER A 234 -66.23 -11.23 -27.11
C SER A 234 -66.64 -11.94 -28.40
N GLY A 235 -65.74 -12.73 -29.01
CA GLY A 235 -66.03 -13.54 -30.19
C GLY A 235 -67.16 -14.55 -29.93
N VAL A 236 -67.14 -15.24 -28.80
CA VAL A 236 -68.21 -16.17 -28.38
C VAL A 236 -69.54 -15.44 -28.16
N SER A 237 -69.52 -14.26 -27.52
CA SER A 237 -70.72 -13.46 -27.28
C SER A 237 -71.31 -12.89 -28.58
N VAL A 238 -70.46 -12.44 -29.52
CA VAL A 238 -70.90 -11.97 -30.84
C VAL A 238 -71.45 -13.14 -31.66
N LEU A 239 -70.83 -14.31 -31.61
CA LEU A 239 -71.37 -15.53 -32.23
C LEU A 239 -72.73 -15.93 -31.65
N SER A 240 -72.94 -15.78 -30.34
CA SER A 240 -74.23 -16.08 -29.72
C SER A 240 -75.32 -15.08 -30.13
N ILE A 241 -74.99 -13.78 -30.23
CA ILE A 241 -75.90 -12.75 -30.74
C ILE A 241 -76.21 -12.98 -32.23
N ALA A 242 -75.19 -13.29 -33.03
CA ALA A 242 -75.33 -13.60 -34.45
C ALA A 242 -76.16 -14.86 -34.71
N ASN A 243 -76.16 -15.84 -33.80
CA ASN A 243 -77.03 -17.02 -33.89
C ASN A 243 -78.47 -16.75 -33.45
N ASN A 244 -78.72 -15.78 -32.57
CA ASN A 244 -80.06 -15.41 -32.12
C ASN A 244 -80.81 -14.49 -33.12
N ASN A 245 -80.11 -13.61 -33.82
CA ASN A 245 -80.71 -12.69 -34.80
C ASN A 245 -81.50 -13.38 -35.95
N PRO A 246 -80.97 -14.43 -36.62
CA PRO A 246 -81.69 -15.16 -37.67
C PRO A 246 -82.97 -15.83 -37.15
N GLN A 247 -82.97 -16.32 -35.91
CA GLN A 247 -84.15 -16.97 -35.32
C GLN A 247 -85.26 -15.97 -35.02
N ALA A 248 -84.92 -14.75 -34.59
CA ALA A 248 -85.89 -13.66 -34.40
C ALA A 248 -86.52 -13.21 -35.73
N VAL A 249 -85.77 -13.18 -36.82
CA VAL A 249 -86.29 -12.86 -38.17
C VAL A 249 -87.18 -13.98 -38.72
N LEU A 250 -86.81 -15.25 -38.50
CA LEU A 250 -87.65 -16.39 -38.88
C LEU A 250 -88.97 -16.46 -38.10
N SER A 251 -89.02 -15.93 -36.87
CA SER A 251 -90.25 -15.75 -36.09
C SER A 251 -91.19 -14.74 -36.75
N LEU A 252 -90.66 -13.61 -37.25
CA LEU A 252 -91.43 -12.56 -37.95
C LEU A 252 -91.90 -12.96 -39.36
N LEU A 253 -91.28 -13.98 -39.97
CA LEU A 253 -91.69 -14.54 -41.27
C LEU A 253 -92.71 -15.69 -41.16
N ARG A 254 -93.00 -16.16 -39.93
CA ARG A 254 -93.92 -17.27 -39.64
C ARG A 254 -95.19 -16.83 -38.89
N GLY A 255 -95.32 -15.54 -38.55
CA GLY A 255 -96.53 -14.91 -38.01
C GLY A 255 -97.09 -13.90 -39.00
#